data_AF-A0A5F1YSK8-F1
#
_entry.id   AF-A0A5F1YSK8-F1
#
_cell.length_a   1.000
_cell.length_b   1.000
_cell.length_c   1.000
_cell.angle_alpha   90.00
_cell.angle_beta   90.00
_cell.angle_gamma   90.00
#
_symmetry.space_group_name_H-M   'P 1'
#
loop_
_entity.id
_entity.type
_entity.pdbx_description
1 polymer ?
#
loop_
_entity_poly.entity_id
_entity_poly.type
_entity_poly.pdbx_seq_one_letter_code
_entity_poly.pdbx_strand_id
1 'polypeptide(L)' 'MDDASRIRALKIYQTHTQQSAIDFVDYVIEKFPFRIHTIRTDNGPEFQAKFHWHIEGQGIHHS' A
#
# COMPACT_ATOMS: atom_id res chain seq x y z
N MET A 1 -2.75 -7.69 -4.81
CA MET A 1 -3.30 -8.98 -4.35
C MET A 1 -2.21 -9.62 -3.52
N ASP A 2 -2.57 -10.21 -2.38
CA ASP A 2 -1.60 -11.04 -1.67
C ASP A 2 -1.40 -12.37 -2.42
N ASP A 3 -0.14 -12.77 -2.58
CA ASP A 3 0.28 -13.90 -3.40
C ASP A 3 -0.05 -15.25 -2.74
N ALA A 4 0.07 -15.32 -1.40
CA ALA A 4 -0.05 -16.56 -0.64
C ALA A 4 -1.50 -16.87 -0.19
N SER A 5 -2.23 -15.87 0.29
CA SER A 5 -3.59 -16.01 0.84
C SER A 5 -4.69 -15.72 -0.18
N ARG A 6 -4.34 -15.16 -1.34
CA ARG A 6 -5.28 -14.66 -2.36
C ARG A 6 -6.28 -13.62 -1.84
N ILE A 7 -6.03 -13.00 -0.67
CA ILE A 7 -6.86 -11.92 -0.16
C ILE A 7 -6.73 -10.68 -1.06
N ARG A 8 -7.87 -10.02 -1.29
CA ARG A 8 -7.95 -8.81 -2.09
C ARG A 8 -8.66 -7.72 -1.29
N ALA A 9 -8.06 -6.54 -1.25
CA ALA A 9 -8.70 -5.31 -0.80
C ALA A 9 -8.98 -4.43 -2.01
N LEU A 10 -10.15 -3.78 -2.02
CA LEU A 10 -10.52 -2.79 -3.01
C LEU A 10 -11.18 -1.62 -2.27
N LYS A 11 -10.70 -0.41 -2.56
CA LYS A 11 -11.29 0.85 -2.07
C LYS A 11 -11.25 1.85 -3.21
N ILE A 12 -12.36 2.55 -3.43
CA ILE A 12 -12.53 3.47 -4.57
C ILE A 12 -12.24 4.89 -4.08
N TYR A 13 -11.41 5.62 -4.83
CA TYR A 13 -11.06 7.01 -4.58
C TYR A 13 -11.44 7.86 -5.79
N GLN A 14 -11.79 9.13 -5.55
CA GLN A 14 -12.08 10.08 -6.63
C GLN A 14 -10.83 10.48 -7.42
N THR A 15 -9.65 10.44 -6.79
CA THR A 15 -8.38 10.85 -7.38
C THR A 15 -7.26 9.85 -7.05
N HIS A 16 -6.33 9.68 -7.99
CA HIS A 16 -5.11 8.88 -7.84
C HIS A 16 -3.96 9.76 -7.33
N THR A 17 -3.92 10.01 -6.02
CA THR A 17 -2.86 10.83 -5.39
C THR A 17 -2.02 9.99 -4.44
N GLN A 18 -0.82 10.48 -4.08
CA GLN A 18 -0.02 9.85 -3.02
C GLN A 18 -0.78 9.75 -1.69
N GLN A 19 -1.68 10.71 -1.40
CA GLN A 19 -2.52 10.64 -0.20
C GLN A 19 -3.56 9.52 -0.28
N SER A 20 -4.15 9.29 -1.47
CA SER A 20 -5.06 8.17 -1.71
C SER A 20 -4.36 6.82 -1.56
N ALA A 21 -3.12 6.71 -2.07
CA ALA A 21 -2.31 5.50 -1.94
C ALA A 21 -1.91 5.20 -0.48
N ILE A 22 -1.53 6.24 0.28
CA ILE A 22 -1.25 6.14 1.72
C ILE A 22 -2.51 5.69 2.50
N ASP A 23 -3.65 6.35 2.30
CA ASP A 23 -4.89 5.96 2.97
C ASP A 23 -5.32 4.53 2.62
N PHE A 24 -5.07 4.09 1.38
CA PHE A 24 -5.33 2.73 0.95
C PHE A 24 -4.43 1.72 1.67
N VAL A 25 -3.13 2.00 1.80
CA VAL A 25 -2.20 1.07 2.45
C VAL A 25 -2.50 0.95 3.94
N ASP A 26 -2.83 2.05 4.61
CA ASP A 26 -3.19 2.05 6.03
C ASP A 26 -4.47 1.22 6.26
N TYR A 27 -5.46 1.37 5.38
CA TYR A 27 -6.65 0.52 5.38
C TYR A 27 -6.31 -0.97 5.20
N VAL A 28 -5.39 -1.31 4.29
CA VAL A 28 -4.98 -2.69 4.06
C VAL A 28 -4.27 -3.28 5.28
N ILE A 29 -3.33 -2.53 5.87
CA ILE A 29 -2.57 -2.94 7.07
C ILE A 29 -3.51 -3.20 8.26
N GLU A 30 -4.53 -2.37 8.44
CA GLU A 30 -5.53 -2.55 9.51
C GLU A 30 -6.37 -3.83 9.32
N LYS A 31 -6.71 -4.18 8.07
CA LYS A 31 -7.64 -5.30 7.78
C LYS A 31 -6.98 -6.65 7.62
N PHE A 32 -5.70 -6.70 7.27
CA PHE A 32 -5.03 -7.95 6.97
C PHE A 32 -4.59 -8.63 8.26
N PRO A 33 -4.91 -9.93 8.48
CA PRO A 33 -4.59 -10.63 9.73
C PRO A 33 -3.13 -11.07 9.80
N PHE A 34 -2.21 -10.33 9.18
CA PHE A 34 -0.78 -10.62 9.12
C PHE A 34 0.03 -9.37 8.81
N ARG A 35 1.31 -9.41 9.16
CA ARG A 35 2.25 -8.34 8.84
C ARG A 35 2.65 -8.40 7.37
N ILE A 36 2.50 -7.26 6.69
CA ILE A 36 2.97 -7.08 5.31
C ILE A 36 4.47 -6.80 5.37
N HIS A 37 5.27 -7.56 4.61
CA HIS A 37 6.72 -7.39 4.56
C HIS A 37 7.17 -6.52 3.39
N THR A 38 6.50 -6.67 2.23
CA THR A 38 6.90 -6.00 0.99
C THR A 38 5.67 -5.61 0.20
N ILE A 39 5.69 -4.38 -0.33
CA ILE A 39 4.71 -3.86 -1.28
C ILE A 39 5.42 -3.64 -2.61
N ARG A 40 4.79 -4.12 -3.67
CA ARG A 40 5.26 -3.95 -5.05
C ARG A 40 4.24 -3.15 -5.83
N THR A 41 4.66 -2.05 -6.42
CA THR A 41 3.81 -1.20 -7.26
C THR A 41 4.48 -0.97 -8.60
N ASP A 42 3.77 -0.31 -9.52
CA ASP A 42 4.43 0.29 -10.68
C ASP A 42 5.08 1.63 -10.29
N ASN A 43 5.67 2.32 -11.26
CA ASN A 43 6.29 3.64 -11.09
C ASN A 43 5.26 4.80 -11.15
N GLY A 44 4.01 4.56 -10.76
CA GLY A 44 2.96 5.57 -10.74
C GLY A 44 3.29 6.78 -9.85
N PRO A 45 2.83 8.00 -10.20
CA PRO A 45 3.06 9.21 -9.39
C PRO A 45 2.51 9.13 -7.96
N GLU A 46 1.51 8.30 -7.73
CA GLU A 46 0.91 7.98 -6.43
C GLU A 46 1.83 7.13 -5.53
N PHE A 47 2.85 6.48 -6.08
CA PHE A 47 3.78 5.60 -5.36
C PHE A 47 5.20 6.19 -5.22
N GLN A 48 5.36 7.50 -5.43
CA GLN A 48 6.67 8.15 -5.29
C GLN A 48 7.08 8.41 -3.82
N ALA A 49 8.02 9.32 -3.60
CA ALA A 49 8.73 9.51 -2.34
C ALA A 49 7.85 9.55 -1.07
N LYS A 50 6.73 10.30 -1.06
CA LYS A 50 5.89 10.40 0.15
C LYS A 50 5.29 9.04 0.54
N PHE A 51 4.82 8.28 -0.45
CA PHE A 51 4.29 6.94 -0.25
C PHE A 51 5.41 6.00 0.22
N HIS A 52 6.56 6.02 -0.46
CA HIS A 52 7.72 5.20 -0.12
C HIS A 52 8.15 5.38 1.34
N TRP A 53 8.37 6.62 1.79
CA TRP A 53 8.80 6.89 3.16
C TRP A 53 7.72 6.55 4.20
N HIS A 54 6.45 6.68 3.85
CA HIS A 54 5.34 6.30 4.74
C HIS A 54 5.35 4.81 5.06
N ILE A 55 5.52 3.95 4.06
CA ILE A 55 5.49 2.49 4.26
C ILE A 55 6.81 1.95 4.86
N GLU A 56 7.95 2.53 4.49
CA GLU A 56 9.24 2.23 5.15
C GLU A 56 9.20 2.61 6.63
N GLY A 57 8.53 3.72 7.00
CA GLY A 57 8.28 4.09 8.39
C GLY A 57 7.45 3.08 9.18
N GLN A 58 6.66 2.26 8.50
CA GLN A 58 5.90 1.14 9.09
C GLN A 58 6.69 -0.19 9.07
N GLY A 59 7.95 -0.15 8.60
CA GLY A 59 8.81 -1.32 8.45
C GLY A 59 8.36 -2.26 7.34
N ILE A 60 7.82 -1.70 6.25
CA ILE A 60 7.39 -2.41 5.04
C ILE A 60 8.28 -1.98 3.89
N HIS A 61 8.90 -2.95 3.21
CA HIS A 61 9.77 -2.66 2.07
C HIS A 61 8.99 -2.28 0.82
N HIS A 62 9.47 -1.26 0.11
CA HIS A 62 8.93 -0.86 -1.19
C HIS A 62 9.86 -1.30 -2.32
N SER A 63 9.33 -2.03 -3.32
CA SER A 63 10.08 -2.47 -4.51
C SER A 63 9.38 -2.17 -5.82
#